data_AF-A0A7R9MU18-F1
#
_entry.id   AF-A0A7R9MU18-F1
#
_cell.length_a   1.000
_cell.length_b   1.000
_cell.length_c   1.000
_cell.angle_alpha   90.00
_cell.angle_beta   90.00
_cell.angle_gamma   90.00
#
_symmetry.space_group_name_H-M   'P 1'
#
loop_
_entity.id
_entity.type
_entity.pdbx_description
1 polymer ?
#
loop_
_entity_poly.entity_id
_entity_poly.type
_entity_poly.pdbx_seq_one_letter_code
_entity_poly.pdbx_strand_id
1 'polypeptide(L)'
;NFGQLADYQILSTVYNITRDTIAGKILIAKQFHLTADEQMSFAYQMGAAALLLYPDPEHYNSPNLKVKPFPDSPYMPADAVRHDSLIWNGLGDPQTPGYPATSYAHRLPLQSLNLPKYCSQLI
;
A
#
# COMPACT_ATOMS: atom_id res chain seq x y z
N ASN A 1 9.87 -4.76 -6.63
CA ASN A 1 9.59 -3.53 -7.39
C ASN A 1 8.46 -2.76 -6.69
N PHE A 2 7.74 -1.87 -7.35
CA PHE A 2 6.72 -1.00 -6.74
C PHE A 2 5.30 -1.59 -6.73
N GLY A 3 5.11 -2.85 -7.11
CA GLY A 3 3.79 -3.49 -7.07
C GLY A 3 2.77 -2.86 -8.03
N GLN A 4 3.26 -2.26 -9.12
CA GLN A 4 2.40 -1.71 -10.18
C GLN A 4 1.88 -2.83 -11.08
N LEU A 5 0.82 -2.58 -11.84
CA LEU A 5 0.32 -3.54 -12.82
C LEU A 5 1.41 -4.01 -13.81
N ALA A 6 2.28 -3.09 -14.25
CA ALA A 6 3.41 -3.40 -15.11
C ALA A 6 4.41 -4.37 -14.46
N ASP A 7 4.60 -4.31 -13.14
CA ASP A 7 5.49 -5.22 -12.42
C ASP A 7 4.97 -6.65 -12.49
N TYR A 8 3.66 -6.85 -12.31
CA TYR A 8 3.04 -8.16 -12.42
C TYR A 8 3.05 -8.68 -13.86
N GLN A 9 2.92 -7.80 -14.86
CA GLN A 9 3.08 -8.18 -16.26
C GLN A 9 4.51 -8.67 -16.55
N ILE A 10 5.52 -7.98 -16.01
CA ILE A 10 6.93 -8.41 -16.13
C ILE A 10 7.14 -9.76 -15.42
N LEU A 11 6.61 -9.92 -14.21
CA LEU A 11 6.65 -11.20 -13.48
C LEU A 11 6.08 -12.35 -14.32
N SER A 12 4.92 -12.13 -14.94
CA SER A 12 4.29 -13.15 -15.78
C SER A 12 5.05 -13.42 -17.09
N THR A 13 5.50 -12.37 -17.78
CA THR A 13 6.06 -12.50 -19.14
C THR A 13 7.53 -12.89 -19.16
N VAL A 14 8.33 -12.35 -18.24
CA VAL A 14 9.79 -12.56 -18.20
C VAL A 14 10.14 -13.70 -17.25
N TYR A 15 9.47 -13.76 -16.09
CA TYR A 15 9.84 -14.68 -15.02
C TYR A 15 8.89 -15.88 -14.89
N ASN A 16 7.85 -15.96 -15.73
CA ASN A 16 6.81 -16.99 -15.67
C ASN A 16 6.17 -17.14 -14.28
N ILE A 17 6.12 -16.03 -13.52
CA ILE A 17 5.43 -15.94 -12.23
C ILE A 17 4.02 -15.44 -12.53
N THR A 18 3.07 -16.37 -12.58
CA THR A 18 1.67 -16.12 -12.91
C THR A 18 0.81 -15.96 -11.65
N ARG A 19 -0.44 -15.57 -11.84
CA ARG A 19 -1.45 -15.50 -10.76
C ARG A 19 -1.53 -16.79 -9.93
N ASP A 20 -1.52 -17.95 -10.58
CA ASP A 20 -1.62 -19.25 -9.89
C ASP A 20 -0.40 -19.51 -9.01
N THR A 21 0.79 -19.05 -9.44
CA THR A 21 2.00 -19.14 -8.60
C THR A 21 1.99 -18.14 -7.46
N ILE A 22 1.33 -16.99 -7.59
CA ILE A 22 1.22 -15.97 -6.55
C ILE A 22 0.14 -16.33 -5.52
N ALA A 23 -0.88 -17.09 -5.93
CA ALA A 23 -2.02 -17.45 -5.11
C ALA A 23 -1.61 -17.95 -3.71
N GLY A 24 -2.14 -17.28 -2.67
CA GLY A 24 -1.87 -17.64 -1.27
C GLY A 24 -0.49 -17.25 -0.73
N LYS A 25 0.36 -16.57 -1.51
CA LYS A 25 1.67 -16.08 -1.06
C LYS A 25 1.58 -14.67 -0.49
N ILE A 26 2.56 -14.34 0.36
CA ILE A 26 2.78 -12.99 0.85
C ILE A 26 3.76 -12.30 -0.11
N LEU A 27 3.38 -11.13 -0.61
CA LEU A 27 4.23 -10.32 -1.47
C LEU A 27 4.90 -9.20 -0.68
N ILE A 28 6.03 -8.70 -1.18
CA ILE A 28 6.70 -7.51 -0.67
C ILE A 28 6.96 -6.52 -1.81
N ALA A 29 6.65 -5.25 -1.59
CA ALA A 29 6.85 -4.19 -2.57
C ALA A 29 7.36 -2.90 -1.92
N LYS A 30 8.06 -2.10 -2.73
CA LYS A 30 8.53 -0.76 -2.37
C LYS A 30 7.34 0.20 -2.37
N GLN A 31 7.17 0.97 -1.30
CA GLN A 31 6.16 2.01 -1.20
C GLN A 31 6.73 3.34 -1.69
N PHE A 32 6.27 3.82 -2.84
CA PHE A 32 6.66 5.12 -3.35
C PHE A 32 5.65 5.69 -4.37
N HIS A 33 5.65 5.17 -5.60
CA HIS A 33 4.92 5.73 -6.76
C HIS A 33 3.40 5.63 -6.69
N LEU A 34 2.87 4.66 -5.95
CA LEU A 34 1.44 4.42 -5.77
C LEU A 34 1.09 4.56 -4.29
N THR A 35 -0.19 4.79 -4.01
CA THR A 35 -0.74 4.69 -2.66
C THR A 35 -0.83 3.24 -2.20
N ALA A 36 -0.85 3.01 -0.89
CA ALA A 36 -0.85 1.64 -0.35
C ALA A 36 -2.10 0.84 -0.76
N ASP A 37 -3.25 1.50 -0.89
CA ASP A 37 -4.51 0.89 -1.34
C ASP A 37 -4.43 0.41 -2.80
N GLU A 38 -3.81 1.18 -3.70
CA GLU A 38 -3.62 0.78 -5.10
C GLU A 38 -2.68 -0.42 -5.22
N GLN A 39 -1.55 -0.41 -4.50
CA GLN A 39 -0.61 -1.53 -4.48
C GLN A 39 -1.27 -2.80 -3.92
N MET A 40 -2.05 -2.66 -2.85
CA MET A 40 -2.82 -3.77 -2.28
C MET A 40 -3.85 -4.30 -3.28
N SER A 41 -4.58 -3.43 -3.97
CA SER A 41 -5.59 -3.82 -4.95
C SER A 41 -4.98 -4.69 -6.06
N PHE A 42 -3.83 -4.30 -6.61
CA PHE A 42 -3.14 -5.11 -7.62
C PHE A 42 -2.62 -6.44 -7.07
N ALA A 43 -1.99 -6.43 -5.89
CA ALA A 43 -1.51 -7.67 -5.25
C ALA A 43 -2.67 -8.66 -5.03
N TYR A 44 -3.82 -8.14 -4.57
CA TYR A 44 -5.01 -8.95 -4.36
C TYR A 44 -5.61 -9.48 -5.66
N GLN A 45 -5.68 -8.66 -6.71
CA GLN A 45 -6.12 -9.13 -8.05
C GLN A 45 -5.25 -10.29 -8.56
N MET A 46 -3.97 -10.33 -8.18
CA MET A 46 -3.03 -11.42 -8.46
C MET A 46 -3.15 -12.62 -7.50
N GLY A 47 -4.08 -12.60 -6.54
CA GLY A 47 -4.35 -13.71 -5.63
C GLY A 47 -3.42 -13.78 -4.41
N ALA A 48 -2.63 -12.74 -4.15
CA ALA A 48 -1.78 -12.69 -2.96
C ALA A 48 -2.62 -12.78 -1.68
N ALA A 49 -2.08 -13.47 -0.68
CA ALA A 49 -2.70 -13.56 0.65
C ALA A 49 -2.49 -12.28 1.47
N ALA A 50 -1.34 -11.63 1.31
CA ALA A 50 -1.00 -10.38 1.99
C ALA A 50 0.06 -9.60 1.21
N LEU A 51 0.18 -8.30 1.51
CA LEU A 51 1.20 -7.42 0.97
C LEU A 51 1.98 -6.73 2.09
N LEU A 52 3.30 -6.84 2.05
CA LEU A 52 4.24 -6.07 2.86
C LEU A 52 4.73 -4.87 2.06
N LEU A 53 4.65 -3.68 2.63
CA LEU A 53 5.15 -2.45 2.01
C LEU A 53 6.26 -1.88 2.87
N TYR A 54 7.35 -1.47 2.23
CA TYR A 54 8.46 -0.79 2.91
C TYR A 54 8.84 0.49 2.16
N PRO A 55 9.22 1.57 2.88
CA PRO A 55 9.68 2.79 2.24
C PRO A 55 11.00 2.52 1.50
N ASP A 56 11.06 2.86 0.21
CA ASP A 56 12.26 2.59 -0.60
C ASP A 56 13.44 3.46 -0.16
N PRO A 57 14.56 2.89 0.34
CA PRO A 57 15.70 3.68 0.81
C PRO A 57 16.24 4.62 -0.26
N GLU A 58 16.23 4.23 -1.54
CA GLU A 58 16.71 5.10 -2.62
C GLU A 58 15.91 6.42 -2.75
N HIS A 59 14.67 6.45 -2.27
CA HIS A 59 13.81 7.63 -2.35
C HIS A 59 13.69 8.37 -1.01
N TYR A 60 13.86 7.67 0.12
CA TYR A 60 13.65 8.23 1.46
C TYR A 60 14.94 8.56 2.22
N ASN A 61 16.04 7.87 1.91
CA ASN A 61 17.39 8.14 2.42
C ASN A 61 18.41 7.35 1.58
N SER A 62 18.70 7.83 0.36
CA SER A 62 19.52 7.06 -0.59
C SER A 62 20.90 6.75 0.03
N PRO A 63 21.34 5.48 0.01
CA PRO A 63 22.68 5.10 0.46
C PRO A 63 23.80 5.89 -0.25
N ASN A 64 23.53 6.37 -1.47
CA ASN A 64 24.48 7.14 -2.27
C ASN A 64 24.72 8.56 -1.72
N LEU A 65 23.77 9.11 -0.96
CA LEU A 65 23.92 10.43 -0.34
C LEU A 65 24.92 10.41 0.81
N LYS A 66 25.15 9.26 1.44
CA LYS A 66 26.04 9.07 2.60
C LYS A 66 25.78 10.09 3.73
N VAL A 67 24.52 10.49 3.87
CA VAL A 67 24.04 11.40 4.93
C VAL A 67 23.43 10.59 6.06
N LYS A 68 23.55 11.11 7.28
CA LYS A 68 22.85 10.54 8.43
C LYS A 68 21.34 10.81 8.31
N PRO A 69 20.46 9.91 8.75
CA PRO A 69 19.02 10.17 8.80
C PRO A 69 18.66 11.20 9.87
N PHE A 70 17.37 11.51 10.00
CA PHE A 70 16.82 12.24 11.14
C PHE A 70 17.34 11.67 12.48
N PRO A 71 17.70 12.52 13.46
CA PRO A 71 17.51 13.97 13.52
C PRO A 71 18.58 14.82 12.83
N ASP A 72 19.67 14.23 12.33
CA ASP A 72 20.81 14.97 11.77
C ASP A 72 20.51 15.57 10.37
N SER A 73 19.46 15.08 9.71
CA SER A 73 18.99 15.55 8.40
C SER A 73 17.48 15.31 8.24
N PRO A 74 16.82 15.80 7.17
CA PRO A 74 15.40 15.54 6.92
C PRO A 74 15.13 14.15 6.32
N TYR A 75 16.14 13.29 6.17
CA TYR A 75 15.97 11.96 5.57
C TYR A 75 15.43 10.93 6.55
N MET A 76 14.71 9.94 6.04
CA MET A 76 14.01 8.94 6.83
C MET A 76 14.99 8.00 7.57
N PRO A 77 14.79 7.75 8.88
CA PRO A 77 15.49 6.69 9.61
C PRO A 77 15.19 5.28 9.07
N ALA A 78 16.10 4.34 9.31
CA ALA A 78 15.95 2.96 8.81
C ALA A 78 14.84 2.16 9.52
N ASP A 79 14.44 2.59 10.71
CA ASP A 79 13.36 2.03 11.53
C ASP A 79 12.03 2.78 11.37
N ALA A 80 12.00 3.80 10.50
CA ALA A 80 10.78 4.55 10.24
C ALA A 80 9.90 3.83 9.23
N VAL A 81 8.60 3.78 9.53
CA VAL A 81 7.58 3.17 8.68
C VAL A 81 6.68 4.27 8.12
N ARG A 82 6.41 4.22 6.81
CA ARG A 82 5.44 5.11 6.17
C ARG A 82 4.03 4.56 6.42
N HIS A 83 3.14 5.36 7.00
CA HIS A 83 1.73 5.03 7.16
C HIS A 83 0.90 5.58 5.99
N ASP A 84 -0.07 4.80 5.50
CA ASP A 84 -1.02 5.22 4.48
C ASP A 84 -2.39 4.58 4.70
N SER A 85 -3.46 5.24 4.23
CA SER A 85 -4.79 4.64 4.28
C SER A 85 -4.90 3.55 3.24
N LEU A 86 -5.53 2.43 3.61
CA LEU A 86 -5.85 1.34 2.69
C LEU A 86 -7.27 1.46 2.14
N ILE A 87 -8.05 2.41 2.67
CA ILE A 87 -9.43 2.62 2.27
C ILE A 87 -9.44 3.53 1.03
N TRP A 88 -9.87 2.97 -0.09
CA TRP A 88 -10.20 3.73 -1.29
C TRP A 88 -11.70 4.04 -1.33
N ASN A 89 -12.10 5.15 -0.72
CA ASN A 89 -13.50 5.62 -0.65
C ASN A 89 -13.70 7.03 -1.24
N GLY A 90 -12.69 7.60 -1.91
CA GLY A 90 -12.68 8.99 -2.32
C GLY A 90 -12.25 9.92 -1.17
N LEU A 91 -13.10 10.87 -0.78
CA LEU A 91 -12.77 11.88 0.24
C LEU A 91 -13.66 11.75 1.48
N GLY A 92 -13.03 11.75 2.66
CA GLY A 92 -13.71 11.87 3.95
C GLY A 92 -14.08 10.54 4.63
N ASP A 93 -14.96 10.62 5.63
CA ASP A 93 -15.47 9.47 6.39
C ASP A 93 -16.22 8.50 5.45
N PRO A 94 -15.81 7.22 5.34
CA PRO A 94 -16.49 6.22 4.52
C PRO A 94 -17.99 6.07 4.81
N GLN A 95 -18.43 6.36 6.04
CA GLN A 95 -19.84 6.22 6.43
C GLN A 95 -20.71 7.42 6.08
N THR A 96 -20.12 8.58 5.75
CA THR A 96 -20.86 9.82 5.46
C THR A 96 -20.36 10.48 4.17
N PRO A 97 -20.44 9.79 3.02
CA PRO A 97 -19.89 10.32 1.77
C PRO A 97 -20.64 11.59 1.35
N GLY A 98 -19.91 12.69 1.21
CA GLY A 98 -20.43 13.97 0.72
C GLY A 98 -21.11 14.86 1.76
N TYR A 99 -21.12 14.49 3.04
CA TYR A 99 -21.66 15.33 4.11
C TYR A 99 -20.90 15.18 5.44
N PRO A 100 -20.98 16.17 6.36
CA PRO A 100 -20.25 16.13 7.62
C PRO A 100 -20.67 14.98 8.54
N ALA A 101 -19.67 14.35 9.18
CA ALA A 101 -19.85 13.25 10.13
C ALA A 101 -20.29 13.74 11.53
N THR A 102 -21.43 14.42 11.64
CA THR A 102 -21.98 14.88 12.93
C THR A 102 -22.55 13.72 13.76
N SER A 103 -22.90 13.98 15.02
CA SER A 103 -23.48 12.97 15.93
C SER A 103 -24.85 12.44 15.47
N TYR A 104 -25.60 13.23 14.70
CA TYR A 104 -26.91 12.89 14.14
C TYR A 104 -26.85 12.55 12.65
N ALA A 105 -25.66 12.50 12.05
CA ALA A 105 -25.50 12.14 10.64
C ALA A 105 -25.95 10.70 10.43
N HIS A 106 -26.68 10.47 9.34
CA HIS A 106 -26.95 9.12 8.88
C HIS A 106 -25.62 8.44 8.53
N ARG A 107 -25.40 7.19 8.99
CA ARG A 107 -24.17 6.43 8.71
C ARG A 107 -24.48 5.22 7.86
N LEU A 108 -23.72 5.04 6.79
CA LEU A 108 -23.81 3.82 5.98
C LEU A 108 -23.40 2.59 6.82
N PRO A 109 -24.11 1.45 6.69
CA PRO A 109 -23.73 0.20 7.34
C PRO A 109 -22.31 -0.24 6.94
N LEU A 110 -21.53 -0.79 7.88
CA LEU A 110 -20.16 -1.22 7.62
C LEU A 110 -20.04 -2.22 6.46
N GLN A 111 -21.04 -3.09 6.29
CA GLN A 111 -21.07 -4.09 5.23
C GLN A 111 -21.23 -3.49 3.83
N SER A 112 -21.76 -2.26 3.73
CA SER A 112 -21.89 -1.53 2.46
C SER A 112 -20.61 -0.80 2.06
N LEU A 113 -19.62 -0.71 2.97
CA LEU A 113 -18.38 0.01 2.73
C LEU A 113 -17.37 -0.87 1.99
N ASN A 114 -16.60 -0.25 1.10
CA ASN A 114 -15.47 -0.89 0.43
C ASN A 114 -14.22 -0.88 1.32
N LEU A 115 -14.30 -1.54 2.47
CA LEU A 115 -13.17 -1.65 3.39
C LEU A 115 -12.16 -2.71 2.90
N PRO A 116 -10.86 -2.55 3.20
CA PRO A 116 -9.85 -3.57 2.94
C PRO A 116 -10.26 -4.91 3.55
N LYS A 117 -10.25 -5.96 2.73
CA LYS A 117 -10.59 -7.33 3.14
C LYS A 117 -9.35 -8.20 3.37
N TYR A 118 -8.15 -7.67 3.10
CA TYR A 118 -6.89 -8.39 3.10
C TYR A 118 -5.87 -7.74 4.01
N CYS A 119 -4.99 -8.57 4.57
CA CYS A 119 -3.95 -8.09 5.46
C CYS A 119 -2.84 -7.40 4.66
N SER A 120 -2.45 -6.21 5.09
CA SER A 120 -1.18 -5.60 4.70
C SER A 120 -0.49 -5.04 5.93
N GLN A 121 0.84 -5.13 5.94
CA GLN A 121 1.67 -4.60 7.00
C GLN A 121 2.72 -3.68 6.40
N LEU A 122 2.87 -2.51 7.00
CA LEU A 122 3.92 -1.55 6.68
C LEU A 122 5.12 -1.91 7.58
N ILE A 123 6.28 -2.12 6.96
CA ILE A 123 7.51 -2.59 7.63
C ILE A 123 8.71 -1.71 7.30
#